data_AF-A0A3N5M549-F1
#
_entry.id   AF-A0A3N5M549-F1
#
_cell.length_a   1.000
_cell.length_b   1.000
_cell.length_c   1.000
_cell.angle_alpha   90.00
_cell.angle_beta   90.00
_cell.angle_gamma   90.00
#
_symmetry.space_group_name_H-M   'P 1'
#
loop_
_entity.id
_entity.type
_entity.pdbx_description
1 polymer ?
#
loop_
_entity_poly.entity_id
_entity_poly.type
_entity_poly.pdbx_seq_one_letter_code
_entity_poly.pdbx_strand_id
1 'polypeptide(L)' 'MAILLLDNSLRVEIFFEESDTDFADDVCISIVEECPEEEKLFIEDETNIFLTPEQARQVAEALLSAAEESDQFARNRPTH' A
#
# COMPACT_ATOMS: atom_id res chain seq x y z
N MET A 1 6.40 7.34 4.82
CA MET A 1 5.78 6.72 6.03
C MET A 1 5.73 5.21 5.80
N ALA A 2 6.11 4.40 6.79
CA ALA A 2 6.14 2.95 6.67
C ALA A 2 4.97 2.30 7.43
N ILE A 3 4.29 1.34 6.79
CA ILE A 3 3.18 0.55 7.32
C ILE A 3 3.64 -0.91 7.34
N LEU A 4 3.43 -1.61 8.45
CA LEU A 4 3.71 -3.04 8.57
C LEU A 4 2.39 -3.82 8.44
N LEU A 5 2.36 -4.76 7.51
CA LEU A 5 1.23 -5.64 7.19
C LEU A 5 1.65 -7.11 7.36
N LEU A 6 0.68 -8.02 7.30
CA LEU A 6 0.88 -9.48 7.38
C LEU A 6 1.80 -9.88 8.55
N ASP A 7 1.43 -9.53 9.78
CA ASP A 7 2.24 -9.82 10.98
C ASP A 7 3.66 -9.25 10.95
N ASN A 8 3.83 -8.10 10.28
CA ASN A 8 5.09 -7.38 10.04
C ASN A 8 6.04 -8.03 9.03
N SER A 9 5.59 -9.04 8.28
CA SER A 9 6.39 -9.62 7.20
C SER A 9 6.42 -8.76 5.94
N LEU A 10 5.44 -7.86 5.78
CA LEU A 10 5.32 -6.98 4.62
C LEU A 10 5.41 -5.52 5.06
N ARG A 11 6.48 -4.83 4.66
CA ARG A 11 6.64 -3.39 4.87
C ARG A 11 6.20 -2.64 3.61
N VAL A 12 5.31 -1.68 3.77
CA VAL A 12 4.89 -0.77 2.70
C VAL A 12 5.29 0.65 3.06
N GLU A 13 6.06 1.29 2.19
CA GLU A 13 6.50 2.67 2.34
C GLU A 13 5.89 3.53 1.25
N ILE A 14 5.33 4.68 1.64
CA ILE A 14 4.79 5.65 0.69
C ILE A 14 5.54 6.96 0.90
N PHE A 15 6.14 7.48 -0.19
CA PHE A 15 6.95 8.69 -0.16
C PHE A 15 6.98 9.39 -1.54
N PHE A 16 7.35 10.67 -1.51
CA PHE A 16 7.66 11.46 -2.69
C PHE A 16 9.15 11.24 -3.03
N GLU A 17 9.44 10.85 -4.26
CA GLU A 17 10.80 10.59 -4.73
C GLU A 17 11.40 11.87 -5.32
N GLU A 18 12.13 12.61 -4.50
CA GLU A 18 12.74 13.88 -4.89
C GLU A 18 13.80 13.71 -5.99
N SER A 19 14.37 12.52 -6.16
CA SER A 19 15.36 12.27 -7.21
C SER A 19 14.76 12.00 -8.59
N ASP A 20 13.43 11.85 -8.68
CA ASP A 20 12.71 11.52 -9.92
C ASP A 20 11.84 12.69 -10.44
N THR A 21 12.17 13.93 -10.05
CA THR A 21 11.42 15.14 -10.44
C THR A 21 11.39 15.43 -11.95
N ASP A 22 12.18 14.69 -12.72
CA ASP A 22 12.17 14.75 -14.18
C ASP A 22 10.97 14.00 -14.79
N PHE A 23 10.28 13.18 -13.99
CA PHE A 23 9.10 12.42 -14.36
C PHE A 23 7.87 12.89 -13.58
N ALA A 24 6.69 12.65 -14.15
CA ALA A 24 5.43 13.13 -13.57
C ALA A 24 4.85 12.19 -12.49
N ASP A 25 5.44 11.00 -12.38
CA ASP A 25 5.12 9.90 -11.46
C ASP A 25 6.11 9.82 -10.30
N ASP A 26 6.14 10.91 -9.53
CA ASP A 26 7.08 11.18 -8.44
C ASP A 26 6.60 10.67 -7.05
N VAL A 27 5.49 9.93 -7.00
CA VAL A 27 5.01 9.29 -5.77
C VAL A 27 5.28 7.79 -5.85
N CYS A 28 6.11 7.29 -4.92
CA CYS A 28 6.47 5.88 -4.85
C CYS A 28 5.71 5.16 -3.73
N ILE A 29 5.18 3.98 -4.06
CA ILE A 29 4.80 2.94 -3.10
C ILE A 29 5.85 1.83 -3.20
N SER A 30 6.69 1.71 -2.18
CA SER A 30 7.68 0.64 -2.04
C SER A 30 7.10 -0.47 -1.17
N ILE A 31 7.20 -1.71 -1.64
CA ILE A 31 6.72 -2.91 -0.96
C ILE A 31 7.92 -3.82 -0.77
N VAL A 32 8.24 -4.12 0.49
CA VAL A 32 9.40 -4.94 0.88
C VAL A 32 8.92 -6.12 1.71
N GLU A 33 9.33 -7.32 1.33
CA GLU A 33 9.01 -8.56 2.06
C GLU A 33 10.19 -9.02 2.91
N GLU A 34 10.02 -8.95 4.23
CA GLU A 34 11.00 -9.41 5.22
C GLU A 34 10.63 -10.80 5.73
N CYS A 35 10.43 -11.75 4.81
CA CYS A 35 10.06 -13.13 5.10
C CYS A 35 10.89 -14.14 4.29
N PRO A 36 10.84 -15.45 4.66
CA PRO A 36 11.44 -16.52 3.86
C PRO A 36 10.91 -16.52 2.43
N GLU A 37 11.75 -16.92 1.47
CA GLU A 37 11.41 -16.93 0.04
C GLU A 37 10.14 -17.73 -0.30
N GLU A 38 9.88 -18.79 0.46
CA GLU A 38 8.68 -19.65 0.30
C GLU A 38 7.37 -18.93 0.68
N GLU A 39 7.45 -17.85 1.46
CA GLU A 39 6.31 -17.08 1.96
C GLU A 39 6.09 -15.78 1.20
N LYS A 40 7.03 -15.41 0.32
CA LYS A 40 6.95 -14.18 -0.47
C LYS A 40 5.78 -14.21 -1.44
N LEU A 41 5.03 -13.11 -1.46
CA LEU A 41 3.97 -12.84 -2.43
C LEU A 41 4.52 -12.25 -3.72
N PHE A 42 5.63 -11.51 -3.64
CA PHE A 42 6.32 -10.88 -4.75
C PHE A 42 7.57 -11.68 -5.12
N ILE A 43 7.90 -11.73 -6.41
CA ILE A 43 9.09 -12.44 -6.90
C ILE A 43 10.37 -11.75 -6.41
N GLU A 44 10.33 -10.43 -6.29
CA GLU A 44 11.46 -9.58 -5.92
C GLU A 44 11.39 -9.17 -4.44
N ASP A 45 12.54 -8.95 -3.82
CA ASP A 45 12.66 -8.50 -2.42
C ASP A 45 12.01 -7.12 -2.19
N GLU A 46 12.03 -6.28 -3.22
CA GLU A 46 11.45 -4.95 -3.23
C GLU A 46 10.67 -4.75 -4.54
N THR A 47 9.42 -4.32 -4.43
CA THR A 47 8.57 -3.93 -5.56
C THR A 47 8.17 -2.47 -5.41
N ASN A 48 8.55 -1.65 -6.39
CA ASN A 48 8.24 -0.22 -6.42
C ASN A 48 7.15 0.08 -7.44
N ILE A 49 6.16 0.86 -7.04
CA ILE A 49 5.10 1.37 -7.90
C ILE A 49 5.17 2.89 -7.90
N PHE A 50 5.47 3.46 -9.06
CA PHE A 50 5.49 4.90 -9.28
C PHE A 50 4.14 5.37 -9.80
N LEU A 51 3.64 6.45 -9.20
CA LEU A 51 2.33 7.01 -9.46
C LEU A 51 2.45 8.52 -9.64
N THR A 52 1.67 9.05 -10.56
CA THR A 52 1.41 10.50 -10.59
C THR A 52 0.68 10.93 -9.31
N PRO A 53 0.79 12.20 -8.90
CA PRO A 53 0.03 12.73 -7.76
C PRO A 53 -1.49 12.55 -7.90
N GLU A 54 -2.03 12.52 -9.12
CA GLU A 54 -3.45 12.23 -9.35
C GLU A 54 -3.80 10.77 -9.06
N GLN A 55 -3.02 9.83 -9.60
CA GLN A 55 -3.23 8.40 -9.35
C GLN A 55 -3.04 8.05 -7.87
N ALA A 56 -2.05 8.64 -7.21
CA ALA A 56 -1.83 8.43 -5.78
C ALA A 56 -3.06 8.83 -4.95
N ARG A 57 -3.72 9.95 -5.29
CA ARG A 57 -4.98 10.36 -4.63
C ARG A 57 -6.11 9.37 -4.90
N GLN A 58 -6.25 8.91 -6.15
CA GLN A 58 -7.28 7.92 -6.50
C GLN A 58 -7.10 6.62 -5.73
N VAL A 59 -5.87 6.12 -5.59
CA VAL A 59 -5.56 4.93 -4.79
C VAL A 59 -5.92 5.15 -3.32
N ALA A 60 -5.56 6.31 -2.76
CA ALA A 60 -5.88 6.63 -1.37
C ALA A 60 -7.40 6.70 -1.11
N GLU A 61 -8.16 7.34 -2.01
CA GLU A 61 -9.62 7.43 -1.91
C GLU A 61 -10.29 6.06 -2.02
N ALA A 62 -9.84 5.20 -2.94
CA ALA A 62 -10.36 3.85 -3.09
C ALA A 62 -10.08 3.00 -1.84
N LEU A 63 -8.87 3.07 -1.29
CA LEU A 63 -8.50 2.34 -0.08
C LEU A 63 -9.31 2.81 1.14
N LEU A 64 -9.50 4.12 1.30
CA LEU A 64 -10.30 4.70 2.37
C LEU A 64 -11.76 4.26 2.26
N SER A 65 -12.32 4.32 1.05
CA SER A 65 -13.72 3.91 0.79
C SER A 65 -13.94 2.44 1.15
N ALA A 66 -13.02 1.54 0.75
CA ALA A 66 -13.10 0.12 1.10
C ALA A 66 -13.02 -0.12 2.63
N ALA A 67 -12.18 0.66 3.34
CA ALA A 67 -12.10 0.59 4.80
C ALA A 67 -13.40 1.05 5.47
N GLU A 68 -13.99 2.14 4.99
CA GLU A 68 -15.27 2.66 5.50
C GLU A 68 -16.43 1.67 5.28
N GLU A 69 -16.50 1.02 4.12
CA GLU A 69 -17.48 -0.03 3.84
C GLU A 69 -17.33 -1.22 4.79
N SER A 70 -16.09 -1.67 5.03
CA SER A 70 -15.78 -2.75 5.97
C SER A 70 -16.22 -2.42 7.39
N ASP A 71 -15.93 -1.20 7.86
CA ASP A 71 -16.35 -0.68 9.16
C ASP A 71 -17.87 -0.65 9.31
N GLN A 72 -18.57 -0.15 8.30
CA GLN A 72 -20.03 -0.11 8.29
C GLN A 72 -20.63 -1.52 8.35
N PHE A 73 -20.09 -2.45 7.58
CA PHE A 73 -20.52 -3.84 7.61
C PHE A 73 -20.29 -4.49 8.97
N ALA A 74 -19.13 -4.26 9.59
CA ALA A 74 -18.81 -4.77 10.92
C ALA A 74 -19.75 -4.23 12.01
N ARG A 75 -20.13 -2.95 11.92
CA ARG A 75 -21.11 -2.33 12.85
C ARG A 75 -22.52 -2.89 12.70
N ASN A 76 -22.90 -3.28 11.48
CA ASN A 76 -24.23 -3.79 11.17
C ASN A 76 -24.33 -5.32 11.24
N ARG A 77 -23.28 -6.02 11.69
CA ARG A 77 -23.26 -7.48 11.79
C ARG A 77 -24.30 -7.94 12.82
N PRO A 78 -25.33 -8.73 12.43
CA PRO A 78 -26.27 -9.26 13.40
C PRO A 78 -25.54 -10.20 14.35
N THR A 79 -25.63 -9.94 15.65
CA THR A 79 -25.17 -10.86 16.69
C THR A 79 -26.09 -12.08 16.68
N HIS A 80 -25.57 -13.22 16.22
CA HIS A 80 -26.20 -14.52 16.41
C HIS A 80 -25.91 -15.06 17.81
#